data_AF-A0A7K4GZP4-F1
#
_entry.id   AF-A0A7K4GZP4-F1
#
_cell.length_a   1.000
_cell.length_b   1.000
_cell.length_c   1.000
_cell.angle_alpha   90.00
_cell.angle_beta   90.00
_cell.angle_gamma   90.00
#
_symmetry.space_group_name_H-M   'P 1'
#
loop_
_entity.id
_entity.type
_entity.pdbx_description
1 polymer ?
#
loop_
_entity_poly.entity_id
_entity_poly.type
_entity_poly.pdbx_seq_one_letter_code
_entity_poly.pdbx_strand_id
1 'polypeptide(L)'
;MNSKNCKFKVIATNKATKHLDGAVFQFPNFVISSSSNITTTQLDGENFTFEIKNVNFLDCGILLDGFVSGESLSVGRISLKYLP
;
A
#
# COMPACT_ATOMS: atom_id res chain seq x y z
N MET A 1 2.08 16.28 -3.14
CA MET A 1 1.01 16.48 -2.15
C MET A 1 1.54 15.94 -0.83
N ASN A 2 1.86 16.80 0.15
CA ASN A 2 2.35 16.35 1.47
C ASN A 2 1.14 16.17 2.40
N SER A 3 0.52 14.99 2.36
CA SER A 3 -0.56 14.67 3.29
C SER A 3 0.04 13.96 4.50
N LYS A 4 -0.21 14.53 5.70
CA LYS A 4 0.15 13.90 6.97
C LYS A 4 -0.86 12.77 7.21
N ASN A 5 -0.39 11.53 7.29
CA ASN A 5 -1.18 10.31 7.53
C ASN A 5 -2.10 9.87 6.38
N CYS A 6 -1.52 9.51 5.23
CA CYS A 6 -2.29 8.88 4.16
C CYS A 6 -2.74 7.47 4.56
N LYS A 7 -4.05 7.23 4.58
CA LYS A 7 -4.62 5.91 4.84
C LYS A 7 -4.95 5.22 3.53
N PHE A 8 -4.65 3.93 3.45
CA PHE A 8 -4.93 3.12 2.28
C PHE A 8 -5.53 1.78 2.71
N LYS A 9 -6.70 1.46 2.17
CA LYS A 9 -7.37 0.18 2.40
C LYS A 9 -6.95 -0.83 1.35
N VAL A 10 -6.66 -2.05 1.77
CA VAL A 10 -6.48 -3.19 0.88
C VAL A 10 -7.83 -3.58 0.27
N ILE A 11 -7.91 -3.55 -1.06
CA ILE A 11 -9.13 -3.87 -1.81
C ILE A 11 -8.98 -5.08 -2.73
N ALA A 12 -7.75 -5.55 -2.97
CA ALA A 12 -7.49 -6.79 -3.68
C ALA A 12 -6.15 -7.40 -3.23
N THR A 13 -6.09 -8.72 -3.24
CA THR A 13 -4.94 -9.54 -2.80
C THR A 13 -4.78 -10.76 -3.69
N ASN A 14 -3.60 -11.39 -3.69
CA ASN A 14 -3.44 -12.75 -4.19
C ASN A 14 -3.41 -13.77 -3.02
N LYS A 15 -3.14 -15.04 -3.32
CA LYS A 15 -3.06 -16.10 -2.29
C LYS A 15 -2.02 -15.81 -1.20
N ALA A 16 -0.89 -15.19 -1.54
CA ALA A 16 0.19 -14.90 -0.59
C ALA A 16 -0.18 -13.78 0.41
N THR A 17 -1.00 -12.82 -0.02
CA THR A 17 -1.37 -11.63 0.77
C THR A 17 -2.81 -11.65 1.26
N LYS A 18 -3.50 -12.80 1.19
CA LYS A 18 -4.93 -12.89 1.51
C LYS A 18 -5.27 -12.48 2.95
N HIS A 19 -4.33 -12.64 3.88
CA HIS A 19 -4.48 -12.22 5.27
C HIS A 19 -4.53 -10.68 5.45
N LEU A 20 -4.08 -9.92 4.45
CA LEU A 20 -4.13 -8.44 4.44
C LEU A 20 -5.46 -7.91 3.87
N ASP A 21 -6.35 -8.78 3.40
CA ASP A 21 -7.59 -8.36 2.74
C ASP A 21 -8.45 -7.49 3.66
N GLY A 22 -8.78 -6.27 3.20
CA GLY A 22 -9.52 -5.28 3.98
C GLY A 22 -8.70 -4.50 5.02
N ALA A 23 -7.42 -4.83 5.25
CA ALA A 23 -6.56 -4.10 6.18
C ALA A 23 -6.38 -2.62 5.76
N VAL A 24 -6.05 -1.76 6.73
CA VAL A 24 -5.81 -0.34 6.48
C VAL A 24 -4.39 0.00 6.89
N PHE A 25 -3.57 0.34 5.89
CA PHE A 25 -2.22 0.84 6.10
C PHE A 25 -2.23 2.35 6.29
N GLN A 26 -1.35 2.85 7.16
CA GLN A 26 -1.15 4.27 7.38
C GLN A 26 0.28 4.64 7.01
N PHE A 27 0.42 5.41 5.94
CA PHE A 27 1.70 5.89 5.45
C PHE A 27 1.89 7.35 5.88
N PRO A 28 2.60 7.62 6.99
CA PRO A 28 2.72 8.97 7.56
C PRO A 28 3.42 9.97 6.64
N ASN A 29 4.24 9.50 5.68
CA ASN A 29 4.98 10.32 4.72
C ASN A 29 4.89 9.74 3.29
N PHE A 30 3.69 9.42 2.82
CA PHE A 30 3.51 8.87 1.49
C PHE A 30 3.81 9.91 0.40
N VAL A 31 4.85 9.67 -0.39
CA VAL A 31 5.23 10.48 -1.54
C VAL A 31 5.34 9.57 -2.75
N ILE A 32 4.55 9.85 -3.80
CA ILE A 32 4.75 9.27 -5.12
C ILE A 32 5.69 10.20 -5.86
N SER A 33 6.88 9.74 -6.19
CA SER A 33 7.81 10.43 -7.09
C SER A 33 8.21 9.51 -8.24
N SER A 34 8.63 10.11 -9.36
CA SER A 34 9.20 9.35 -10.49
C SER A 34 10.51 8.61 -10.13
N SER A 35 11.11 8.93 -8.98
CA SER A 35 12.41 8.42 -8.53
C SER A 35 12.33 7.32 -7.47
N SER A 36 11.21 7.18 -6.76
CA SER A 36 11.03 6.12 -5.77
C SER A 36 9.58 5.67 -5.72
N ASN A 37 9.40 4.39 -6.02
CA ASN A 37 8.11 3.71 -5.93
C ASN A 37 8.04 2.79 -4.70
N ILE A 38 9.00 2.88 -3.78
CA ILE A 38 9.04 2.03 -2.59
C ILE A 38 8.62 2.85 -1.39
N THR A 39 7.68 2.32 -0.60
CA THR A 39 7.25 2.90 0.67
C THR A 39 7.14 1.82 1.73
N THR A 40 7.31 2.21 2.99
CA THR A 40 7.21 1.30 4.13
C THR A 40 6.16 1.79 5.11
N THR A 41 5.53 0.85 5.80
CA THR A 41 4.53 1.10 6.84
C THR A 41 4.58 -0.02 7.86
N GLN A 42 3.98 0.22 9.02
CA GLN A 42 3.77 -0.81 10.03
C GLN A 42 2.29 -1.17 10.11
N LEU A 43 1.99 -2.44 10.34
CA LEU A 43 0.64 -2.94 10.66
C LEU A 43 0.79 -4.05 11.71
N ASP A 44 0.03 -3.96 12.79
CA ASP A 44 0.03 -4.95 13.89
C ASP A 44 1.43 -5.30 14.45
N GLY A 45 2.32 -4.31 14.46
CA GLY A 45 3.71 -4.48 14.93
C GLY A 45 4.68 -4.99 13.87
N GLU A 46 4.23 -5.46 12.72
CA GLU A 46 5.06 -5.94 11.61
C GLU A 46 5.35 -4.81 10.60
N ASN A 47 6.59 -4.77 10.10
CA ASN A 47 7.00 -3.85 9.04
C ASN A 47 6.68 -4.45 7.67
N PHE A 48 6.07 -3.64 6.83
CA PHE A 48 5.76 -3.97 5.45
C PHE A 48 6.45 -3.01 4.49
N THR A 49 7.01 -3.56 3.43
CA THR A 49 7.56 -2.82 2.30
C THR A 49 6.65 -2.99 1.10
N PHE A 50 6.29 -1.88 0.48
CA PHE A 50 5.44 -1.81 -0.70
C PHE A 50 6.23 -1.27 -1.87
N GLU A 51 6.26 -2.01 -2.96
CA GLU A 51 6.73 -1.54 -4.25
C GLU A 51 5.53 -1.23 -5.14
N ILE A 52 5.30 0.05 -5.38
CA ILE A 52 4.22 0.57 -6.22
C ILE A 52 4.61 0.35 -7.69
N LYS A 53 3.74 -0.31 -8.45
CA LYS A 53 3.92 -0.51 -9.89
C LYS A 53 3.04 0.42 -10.71
N ASN A 54 1.83 0.69 -10.23
CA ASN A 54 0.90 1.60 -10.89
C ASN A 54 0.21 2.51 -9.88
N VAL A 55 -0.10 3.73 -10.33
CA VAL A 55 -0.91 4.71 -9.62
C VAL A 55 -2.03 5.13 -10.57
N ASN A 56 -3.27 4.87 -10.19
CA ASN A 56 -4.44 5.24 -10.97
C ASN A 56 -5.21 6.34 -10.23
N PHE A 57 -5.40 7.48 -10.89
CA PHE A 57 -6.25 8.56 -10.42
C PHE A 57 -7.64 8.38 -11.02
N LEU A 58 -8.63 8.11 -10.18
CA LEU A 58 -10.02 7.90 -10.55
C LEU A 58 -10.90 8.98 -9.91
N ASP A 59 -12.10 9.18 -10.43
CA ASP A 59 -13.07 10.13 -9.87
C ASP A 59 -13.40 9.81 -8.40
N CYS A 60 -13.30 8.54 -8.00
CA CYS A 60 -13.59 8.06 -6.65
C CYS A 60 -12.35 7.95 -5.74
N GLY A 61 -11.19 8.46 -6.16
CA GLY A 61 -9.96 8.50 -5.38
C GLY A 61 -8.73 7.93 -6.09
N ILE A 62 -7.71 7.58 -5.31
CA ILE A 62 -6.44 7.04 -5.81
C ILE A 62 -6.41 5.52 -5.57
N LEU A 63 -6.01 4.76 -6.58
CA LEU A 63 -5.66 3.35 -6.47
C LEU A 63 -4.16 3.15 -6.69
N LEU A 64 -3.55 2.31 -5.87
CA LEU A 64 -2.18 1.86 -6.02
C LEU A 64 -2.18 0.35 -6.25
N ASP A 65 -1.42 -0.11 -7.24
CA ASP A 65 -1.20 -1.53 -7.47
C ASP A 65 0.29 -1.83 -7.34
N GLY A 66 0.62 -2.93 -6.67
CA GLY A 66 2.02 -3.25 -6.44
C GLY A 66 2.28 -4.59 -5.79
N PHE A 67 3.51 -4.70 -5.30
CA PHE A 67 3.97 -5.82 -4.50
C PHE A 67 4.14 -5.39 -3.05
N VAL A 68 3.88 -6.30 -2.14
CA VAL A 68 4.12 -6.13 -0.70
C VAL A 68 4.91 -7.30 -0.16
N SER A 69 5.82 -7.01 0.75
CA SER A 69 6.52 -8.00 1.57
C SER A 69 6.52 -7.57 3.03
N GLY A 70 6.37 -8.53 3.93
CA GLY A 70 6.62 -8.37 5.37
C GLY A 70 7.90 -9.10 5.77
N GLU A 71 8.41 -8.85 6.97
CA GLU A 71 9.62 -9.53 7.47
C GLU A 71 9.45 -11.05 7.53
N SER A 72 8.23 -11.52 7.80
CA SER A 72 7.91 -12.95 7.92
C SER A 72 7.21 -13.53 6.69
N LEU A 73 6.99 -12.73 5.65
CA LEU A 73 6.06 -13.04 4.57
C LEU A 73 6.72 -13.05 3.20
N SER A 74 6.28 -14.00 2.37
CA SER A 74 6.62 -14.03 0.95
C SER A 74 6.04 -12.80 0.22
N VAL A 75 6.74 -12.35 -0.81
CA VAL A 75 6.26 -11.25 -1.67
C VAL A 75 4.92 -11.63 -2.30
N GLY A 76 3.92 -10.76 -2.19
CA GLY A 76 2.62 -10.95 -2.84
C GLY A 76 2.12 -9.68 -3.52
N ARG A 77 1.03 -9.82 -4.27
CA ARG A 77 0.39 -8.71 -4.99
C ARG A 77 -0.71 -8.10 -4.14
N ILE A 78 -0.84 -6.78 -4.20
CA ILE A 78 -1.86 -6.05 -3.46
C ILE A 78 -2.32 -4.82 -4.24
N SER A 79 -3.62 -4.50 -4.10
CA SER A 79 -4.21 -3.25 -4.57
C SER A 79 -4.74 -2.47 -3.38
N LEU A 80 -4.41 -1.18 -3.35
CA LEU A 80 -4.72 -0.27 -2.26
C LEU A 80 -5.59 0.87 -2.77
N LYS A 81 -6.62 1.23 -1.99
CA LYS A 81 -7.46 2.41 -2.23
C LYS A 81 -7.20 3.47 -1.17
N TYR A 82 -6.91 4.69 -1.60
CA TYR A 82 -6.79 5.84 -0.71
C TYR A 82 -8.10 6.09 0.04
N LEU A 83 -7.99 6.32 1.35
CA LEU A 83 -9.08 6.75 2.21
C LEU A 83 -8.82 8.21 2.60
N PRO A 84 -9.72 9.15 2.23
CA PRO A 84 -9.60 10.56 2.61
C PRO A 84 -9.74 10.80 4.11
#